data_AF-A0A931SXH6-F1
#
_entry.id   AF-A0A931SXH6-F1
#
_cell.length_a   1.000
_cell.length_b   1.000
_cell.length_c   1.000
_cell.angle_alpha   90.00
_cell.angle_beta   90.00
_cell.angle_gamma   90.00
#
_symmetry.space_group_name_H-M   'P 1'
#
loop_
_entity.id
_entity.type
_entity.pdbx_description
1 polymer ?
#
loop_
_entity_poly.entity_id
_entity_poly.type
_entity_poly.pdbx_seq_one_letter_code
_entity_poly.pdbx_strand_id
1 'polypeptide(L)'
;MRKLEVPNKAMREVHIRLLRFLRTLPSESSYATGCKPGDSPAKNVKRHAGQCFFYLVDLRGAFHSVDIPVLAGILRKAAKLPSRQESQILALLERYCASHFGVGGLAEGVPASSDLFDLYCAVRIDKQLGPYC
;
A
#
# COMPACT_ATOMS: atom_id res chain seq x y z
N MET A 1 -2.07 -21.88 5.49
CA MET A 1 -3.19 -21.08 6.03
C MET A 1 -2.71 -19.65 6.19
N ARG A 2 -3.41 -18.65 5.62
CA ARG A 2 -3.05 -17.22 5.73
C ARG A 2 -3.46 -16.72 7.12
N LYS A 3 -2.56 -16.02 7.82
CA LYS A 3 -2.85 -15.40 9.13
C LYS A 3 -3.32 -13.97 8.88
N LEU A 4 -4.52 -13.65 9.35
CA LEU A 4 -5.08 -12.30 9.27
C LEU A 4 -5.06 -11.66 10.64
N GLU A 5 -4.67 -10.39 10.69
CA GLU A 5 -4.70 -9.56 11.88
C GLU A 5 -6.03 -8.80 11.95
N VAL A 6 -6.76 -9.00 13.04
CA VAL A 6 -8.04 -8.33 13.28
C VAL A 6 -7.83 -7.23 14.31
N PRO A 7 -7.91 -5.95 13.93
CA PRO A 7 -7.68 -4.86 14.87
C PRO A 7 -8.83 -4.75 15.86
N ASN A 8 -8.50 -4.47 17.12
CA ASN A 8 -9.50 -4.11 18.12
C ASN A 8 -10.17 -2.77 17.79
N LYS A 9 -11.22 -2.39 18.53
CA LYS A 9 -12.00 -1.17 18.24
C LYS A 9 -11.14 0.11 18.25
N ALA A 10 -10.19 0.23 19.17
CA ALA A 10 -9.33 1.41 19.28
C ALA A 10 -8.33 1.49 18.11
N MET A 11 -7.70 0.37 17.75
CA MET A 11 -6.81 0.30 16.58
C MET A 11 -7.57 0.58 15.30
N ARG A 12 -8.81 0.08 15.16
CA ARG A 12 -9.65 0.35 13.99
C ARG A 12 -9.88 1.84 13.80
N GLU A 13 -10.11 2.59 14.88
CA GLU A 13 -10.25 4.05 14.82
C GLU A 13 -8.95 4.73 14.34
N VAL A 14 -7.78 4.28 14.83
CA VAL A 14 -6.47 4.77 14.35
C VAL A 14 -6.32 4.52 12.84
N HIS A 15 -6.62 3.29 12.38
CA HIS A 15 -6.57 2.97 10.95
C HIS A 15 -7.55 3.78 10.12
N ILE A 16 -8.75 4.06 10.61
CA ILE A 16 -9.73 4.89 9.89
C ILE A 16 -9.20 6.32 9.72
N ARG A 17 -8.59 6.90 10.75
CA ARG A 17 -7.98 8.25 10.67
C ARG A 17 -6.81 8.26 9.69
N LEU A 18 -5.95 7.24 9.76
CA LEU A 18 -4.84 7.08 8.83
C LEU A 18 -5.34 6.92 7.40
N LEU A 19 -6.35 6.09 7.17
CA LEU A 19 -6.96 5.86 5.87
C LEU A 19 -7.52 7.15 5.26
N ARG A 20 -8.23 7.95 6.05
CA ARG A 20 -8.73 9.27 5.62
C ARG A 20 -7.56 10.16 5.21
N PHE A 21 -6.49 10.20 5.98
CA PHE A 21 -5.29 10.95 5.65
C PHE A 21 -4.63 10.45 4.35
N LEU A 22 -4.41 9.14 4.21
CA LEU A 22 -3.79 8.55 3.02
C LEU A 22 -4.55 8.90 1.74
N ARG A 23 -5.88 8.91 1.81
CA ARG A 23 -6.75 9.26 0.67
C ARG A 23 -6.75 10.75 0.32
N THR A 24 -6.18 11.62 1.16
CA THR A 24 -5.93 13.02 0.81
C THR A 24 -4.60 13.22 0.08
N LEU A 25 -3.72 12.23 0.08
CA LEU A 25 -2.43 12.32 -0.59
C LEU A 25 -2.62 12.28 -2.11
N PRO A 26 -1.80 13.01 -2.88
CA PRO A 26 -1.81 12.90 -4.33
C PRO A 26 -1.47 11.47 -4.74
N SER A 27 -2.39 10.81 -5.46
CA SER A 27 -2.16 9.46 -5.99
C SER A 27 -1.35 9.56 -7.28
N GLU A 28 -0.10 9.08 -7.27
CA GLU A 28 0.76 9.08 -8.46
C GLU A 28 0.54 7.85 -9.36
N SER A 29 -0.15 6.80 -8.89
CA SER A 29 -0.31 5.57 -9.68
C SER A 29 -1.61 5.56 -10.48
N SER A 30 -1.50 5.83 -11.78
CA SER A 30 -2.57 5.61 -12.78
C SER A 30 -2.82 4.12 -13.07
N TYR A 31 -1.91 3.25 -12.64
CA TYR A 31 -1.91 1.81 -12.96
C TYR A 31 -2.57 0.96 -11.89
N ALA A 32 -2.51 1.34 -10.61
CA ALA A 32 -3.14 0.57 -9.55
C ALA A 32 -4.67 0.65 -9.65
N THR A 33 -5.32 -0.51 -9.77
CA THR A 33 -6.79 -0.66 -9.93
C THR A 33 -7.47 -1.39 -8.77
N GLY A 34 -6.70 -2.02 -7.89
CA GLY A 34 -7.21 -2.74 -6.72
C GLY A 34 -7.66 -1.78 -5.63
N CYS A 35 -8.77 -2.09 -4.94
CA CYS A 35 -9.25 -1.38 -3.75
C CYS A 35 -9.46 0.15 -3.89
N LYS A 36 -9.39 0.71 -5.10
CA LYS A 36 -9.62 2.13 -5.37
C LYS A 36 -11.10 2.44 -5.64
N PRO A 37 -11.67 3.49 -5.01
CA PRO A 37 -13.02 3.94 -5.34
C PRO A 37 -13.14 4.28 -6.83
N GLY A 38 -14.12 3.67 -7.50
CA GLY A 38 -14.44 3.94 -8.90
C GLY A 38 -13.63 3.14 -9.93
N ASP A 39 -12.67 2.30 -9.52
CA ASP A 39 -12.01 1.35 -10.43
C ASP A 39 -12.69 -0.03 -10.39
N SER A 40 -12.40 -0.88 -11.37
CA SER A 40 -12.91 -2.26 -11.41
C SER A 40 -12.03 -3.18 -12.26
N PRO A 41 -12.06 -4.51 -12.01
CA PRO A 41 -11.37 -5.47 -12.87
C PRO A 41 -11.75 -5.34 -14.35
N ALA A 42 -13.03 -5.08 -14.65
CA ALA A 42 -13.51 -4.87 -16.01
C ALA A 42 -12.89 -3.62 -16.66
N LYS A 43 -12.74 -2.52 -15.91
CA LYS A 43 -12.06 -1.31 -16.39
C LYS A 43 -10.58 -1.57 -16.66
N ASN A 44 -9.91 -2.36 -15.83
CA ASN A 44 -8.51 -2.73 -16.04
C ASN A 44 -8.35 -3.55 -17.33
N VAL A 45 -9.12 -4.63 -17.49
CA VAL A 45 -9.08 -5.50 -18.69
C VAL A 45 -9.32 -4.71 -19.98
N LYS A 46 -10.26 -3.76 -19.95
CA LYS A 46 -10.58 -2.93 -21.12
C LYS A 46 -9.39 -2.12 -21.64
N ARG A 47 -8.44 -1.72 -20.77
CA ARG A 47 -7.23 -0.98 -21.19
C ARG A 47 -6.31 -1.81 -22.09
N HIS A 48 -6.36 -3.14 -21.93
CA HIS A 48 -5.53 -4.08 -22.68
C HIS A 48 -6.29 -4.74 -23.84
N ALA A 49 -7.44 -4.19 -24.24
CA ALA A 49 -8.19 -4.69 -25.39
C ALA A 49 -7.32 -4.62 -26.65
N GLY A 50 -7.17 -5.76 -27.34
CA GLY A 50 -6.35 -5.89 -28.55
C GLY A 50 -4.90 -6.32 -28.30
N GLN A 51 -4.47 -6.51 -27.04
CA GLN A 51 -3.18 -7.13 -26.73
C GLN A 51 -3.26 -8.66 -26.84
N CYS A 52 -2.27 -9.28 -27.48
CA CYS A 52 -2.22 -10.74 -27.67
C CYS A 52 -1.27 -11.46 -26.69
N PHE A 53 -0.50 -10.71 -25.90
CA PHE A 53 0.47 -11.25 -24.96
C PHE A 53 0.27 -10.64 -23.58
N PHE A 54 0.44 -11.44 -22.53
CA PHE A 54 0.26 -11.04 -21.15
C PHE A 54 1.43 -11.51 -20.29
N TYR A 55 1.92 -10.64 -19.42
CA TYR A 55 2.82 -11.01 -18.34
C TYR A 55 2.01 -11.24 -17.07
N LEU A 56 2.01 -12.48 -16.58
CA LEU A 56 1.37 -12.84 -15.32
C LEU A 56 2.42 -12.83 -14.21
N VAL A 57 2.46 -11.74 -13.46
CA VAL A 57 3.37 -11.56 -12.33
C VAL A 57 2.56 -11.51 -11.05
N ASP A 58 2.99 -12.26 -10.03
CA ASP A 58 2.38 -12.24 -8.70
C ASP A 58 3.46 -12.06 -7.62
N LEU A 59 3.11 -11.35 -6.55
CA LEU A 59 4.01 -11.05 -5.45
C LEU A 59 3.71 -11.98 -4.27
N ARG A 60 4.59 -12.97 -4.07
CA ARG A 60 4.49 -13.86 -2.92
C ARG A 60 4.70 -13.05 -1.62
N GLY A 61 3.70 -13.05 -0.75
CA GLY A 61 3.78 -12.40 0.56
C GLY A 61 3.82 -10.86 0.46
N ALA A 62 3.06 -10.29 -0.48
CA ALA A 62 3.00 -8.87 -0.80
C ALA A 62 3.13 -7.94 0.43
N PHE A 63 2.21 -8.03 1.39
CA PHE A 63 2.22 -7.19 2.60
C PHE A 63 3.43 -7.46 3.51
N HIS A 64 3.78 -8.73 3.72
CA HIS A 64 4.91 -9.13 4.56
C HIS A 64 6.27 -8.70 3.99
N SER A 65 6.37 -8.51 2.68
CA SER A 65 7.59 -8.06 2.01
C SER A 65 7.84 -6.56 2.08
N VAL A 66 6.93 -5.77 2.67
CA VAL A 66 7.05 -4.32 2.73
C VAL A 66 8.14 -3.92 3.73
N ASP A 67 9.11 -3.15 3.26
CA ASP A 67 10.11 -2.52 4.12
C ASP A 67 9.49 -1.29 4.79
N ILE A 68 9.20 -1.39 6.10
CA ILE A 68 8.51 -0.35 6.88
C ILE A 68 9.34 0.95 6.97
N PRO A 69 10.66 0.92 7.26
CA PRO A 69 11.53 2.09 7.11
C PRO A 69 11.42 2.78 5.75
N VAL A 70 11.47 2.02 4.65
CA VAL A 70 11.34 2.62 3.32
C VAL A 70 9.94 3.20 3.10
N LEU A 71 8.89 2.50 3.55
CA LEU A 71 7.52 3.01 3.49
C LEU A 71 7.36 4.31 4.27
N ALA A 72 7.98 4.46 5.44
CA ALA A 72 7.97 5.70 6.21
C ALA A 72 8.54 6.87 5.41
N GLY A 73 9.68 6.65 4.74
CA GLY A 73 10.30 7.63 3.86
C GLY A 73 9.43 7.99 2.64
N ILE A 74 8.75 7.01 2.04
CA ILE A 74 7.79 7.24 0.94
C ILE A 74 6.61 8.08 1.43
N LEU A 75 6.00 7.69 2.55
CA LEU A 75 4.85 8.38 3.13
C LEU A 75 5.18 9.83 3.50
N ARG A 76 6.35 10.05 4.11
CA ARG A 76 6.84 11.40 4.40
C ARG A 76 6.91 12.26 3.14
N LYS A 77 7.50 11.74 2.07
CA LYS A 77 7.64 12.46 0.78
C LYS A 77 6.28 12.76 0.16
N ALA A 78 5.39 11.77 0.11
CA ALA A 78 4.04 11.93 -0.43
C ALA A 78 3.23 12.98 0.33
N ALA A 79 3.36 13.01 1.66
CA ALA A 79 2.73 13.99 2.53
C ALA A 79 3.45 15.34 2.61
N LYS A 80 4.58 15.51 1.90
CA LYS A 80 5.44 16.71 1.94
C LYS A 80 5.83 17.12 3.37
N LEU A 81 6.09 16.15 4.24
CA LEU A 81 6.41 16.38 5.64
C LEU A 81 7.92 16.62 5.86
N PRO A 82 8.31 17.43 6.87
CA PRO A 82 9.72 17.66 7.21
C PRO A 82 10.47 16.38 7.57
N SER A 83 11.76 16.28 7.21
CA SER A 83 12.61 15.11 7.49
C SER A 83 12.65 14.71 8.97
N ARG A 84 12.55 15.69 9.89
CA ARG A 84 12.51 15.43 11.35
C ARG A 84 11.32 14.57 11.81
N GLN A 85 10.27 14.42 11.00
CA GLN A 85 9.10 13.61 11.33
C GLN A 85 9.24 12.14 10.89
N GLU A 86 10.29 11.78 10.16
CA GLU A 86 10.46 10.43 9.60
C GLU A 86 10.47 9.35 10.70
N SER A 87 11.16 9.61 11.82
CA SER A 87 11.19 8.70 12.97
C SER A 87 9.83 8.53 13.65
N GLN A 88 9.01 9.59 13.69
CA GLN A 88 7.67 9.53 14.26
C GLN A 88 6.71 8.75 13.35
N ILE A 89 6.85 8.90 12.04
CA ILE A 89 6.09 8.14 11.05
C ILE A 89 6.47 6.67 11.13
N LEU A 90 7.77 6.36 11.19
CA LEU A 90 8.27 5.00 11.36
C LEU A 90 7.69 4.35 12.61
N ALA A 91 7.81 5.00 13.77
CA ALA A 91 7.27 4.50 15.03
C ALA A 91 5.74 4.28 14.98
N LEU A 92 5.00 5.15 14.28
CA LEU A 92 3.56 4.99 14.06
C LEU A 92 3.27 3.75 13.22
N LEU A 93 3.98 3.57 12.10
CA LEU A 93 3.81 2.42 11.22
C LEU A 93 4.19 1.11 11.92
N GLU A 94 5.30 1.07 12.63
CA GLU A 94 5.74 -0.10 13.41
C GLU A 94 4.71 -0.47 14.49
N ARG A 95 4.15 0.54 15.17
CA ARG A 95 3.22 0.31 16.28
C ARG A 95 1.83 -0.13 15.83
N TYR A 96 1.33 0.40 14.71
CA TYR A 96 -0.07 0.25 14.33
C TYR A 96 -0.30 -0.44 13.00
N CYS A 97 0.73 -0.60 12.15
CA CYS A 97 0.57 -1.11 10.79
C CYS A 97 1.50 -2.28 10.47
N ALA A 98 2.58 -2.49 11.23
CA ALA A 98 3.47 -3.61 11.02
C ALA A 98 2.86 -4.91 11.53
N SER A 99 3.17 -6.03 10.85
CA SER A 99 2.69 -7.34 11.26
C SER A 99 3.35 -7.80 12.55
N HIS A 100 2.57 -8.39 13.45
CA HIS A 100 3.07 -9.03 14.67
C HIS A 100 3.40 -10.52 14.45
N PHE A 101 3.10 -11.07 13.28
CA PHE A 101 3.33 -12.47 12.94
C PHE A 101 4.48 -12.63 11.94
N GLY A 102 5.69 -12.91 12.44
CA GLY A 102 6.83 -13.32 11.60
C GLY A 102 7.76 -12.19 11.16
N VAL A 103 8.28 -12.29 9.93
CA VAL A 103 9.38 -11.46 9.39
C VAL A 103 8.83 -10.14 8.83
N GLY A 104 8.59 -9.16 9.70
CA GLY A 104 8.31 -7.77 9.31
C GLY A 104 7.12 -7.57 8.35
N GLY A 105 7.08 -6.39 7.71
CA GLY A 105 6.04 -6.03 6.75
C GLY A 105 4.76 -5.46 7.34
N LEU A 106 3.79 -5.18 6.46
CA LEU A 106 2.47 -4.69 6.83
C LEU A 106 1.60 -5.83 7.35
N ALA A 107 0.77 -5.52 8.35
CA ALA A 107 -0.25 -6.43 8.85
C ALA A 107 -1.31 -6.69 7.76
N GLU A 108 -1.65 -7.97 7.52
CA GLU A 108 -2.74 -8.33 6.61
C GLU A 108 -4.08 -8.27 7.34
N GLY A 109 -5.13 -7.71 6.70
CA GLY A 109 -6.48 -7.66 7.28
C GLY A 109 -6.82 -6.38 8.06
N VAL A 110 -5.87 -5.46 8.22
CA VAL A 110 -6.13 -4.14 8.82
C VAL A 110 -6.49 -3.08 7.77
N PRO A 111 -7.38 -2.11 8.07
CA PRO A 111 -7.97 -1.24 7.04
C PRO A 111 -7.01 -0.37 6.25
N ALA A 112 -5.90 0.09 6.84
CA ALA A 112 -4.97 1.01 6.19
C ALA A 112 -3.92 0.29 5.33
N SER A 113 -3.75 -1.03 5.47
CA SER A 113 -2.64 -1.75 4.82
C SER A 113 -2.73 -1.72 3.30
N SER A 114 -3.92 -1.79 2.72
CA SER A 114 -4.09 -1.70 1.26
C SER A 114 -3.60 -0.37 0.71
N ASP A 115 -4.06 0.76 1.26
CA ASP A 115 -3.65 2.09 0.80
C ASP A 115 -2.14 2.35 1.05
N LEU A 116 -1.58 1.82 2.16
CA LEU A 116 -0.13 1.88 2.41
C LEU A 116 0.67 1.02 1.42
N PHE A 117 0.16 -0.15 1.06
CA PHE A 117 0.78 -1.03 0.10
C PHE A 117 0.74 -0.43 -1.31
N ASP A 118 -0.39 0.15 -1.71
CA ASP A 118 -0.53 0.86 -2.99
C ASP A 118 0.48 2.02 -3.09
N LEU A 119 0.66 2.77 -2.00
CA LEU A 119 1.65 3.84 -1.94
C LEU A 119 3.10 3.30 -2.11
N TYR A 120 3.40 2.15 -1.50
CA TYR A 120 4.69 1.48 -1.65
C TYR A 120 4.91 1.02 -3.10
N CYS A 121 3.92 0.36 -3.69
CA CYS A 121 3.93 -0.15 -5.06
C CYS A 121 4.09 0.98 -6.08
N ALA A 122 3.40 2.11 -5.90
CA ALA A 122 3.51 3.26 -6.79
C ALA A 122 4.97 3.70 -7.01
N VAL A 123 5.77 3.68 -5.95
CA VAL A 123 7.18 4.10 -6.01
C VAL A 123 8.12 2.97 -6.38
N ARG A 124 7.90 1.75 -5.85
CA ARG A 124 8.87 0.65 -5.95
C ARG A 124 8.63 -0.30 -7.12
N ILE A 125 7.39 -0.41 -7.59
CA ILE A 125 6.97 -1.38 -8.60
C ILE A 125 6.43 -0.65 -9.83
N ASP A 126 5.38 0.15 -9.68
CA ASP A 126 4.65 0.76 -10.80
C ASP A 126 5.54 1.68 -11.62
N LYS A 127 6.44 2.44 -10.99
CA LYS A 127 7.39 3.29 -11.70
C LYS A 127 8.31 2.50 -12.65
N GLN A 128 8.60 1.24 -12.34
CA GLN A 128 9.49 0.39 -13.12
C GLN A 128 8.73 -0.42 -14.17
N LEU A 129 7.51 -0.88 -13.84
CA LEU A 129 6.70 -1.71 -14.71
C LEU A 129 5.76 -0.92 -15.64
N GLY A 130 5.40 0.30 -15.27
CA GLY A 130 4.46 1.16 -15.99
C GLY A 130 4.73 1.31 -17.49
N PRO A 131 5.99 1.40 -17.97
CA PRO A 131 6.29 1.45 -19.41
C PRO A 131 5.89 0.20 -20.22
N TYR A 132 5.60 -0.91 -19.54
CA TYR A 132 5.24 -2.19 -20.18
C TYR A 132 3.74 -2.52 -20.05
N CYS A 133 2.93 -1.61 -19.51
CA CYS A 133 1.50 -1.78 -19.24
C CYS A 133 0.62 -0.83 -20.05
#